data_AF-D1PPD6-F1
#
_entry.id   AF-D1PPD6-F1
#
_cell.length_a   1.000
_cell.length_b   1.000
_cell.length_c   1.000
_cell.angle_alpha   90.00
_cell.angle_beta   90.00
_cell.angle_gamma   90.00
#
_symmetry.space_group_name_H-M   'P 1'
#
loop_
_entity.id
_entity.type
_entity.pdbx_description
1 polymer ?
#
loop_
_entity_poly.entity_id
_entity_poly.type
_entity_poly.pdbx_seq_one_letter_code
_entity_poly.pdbx_strand_id
1 'polypeptide(L)' 'MKNSPPLQMTVQFPQTRGGKEELAQRIAELHADCVRAALNQLNCPVKQKRELLQAIIDTYRSLPDPRP' A
#
# COMPACT_ATOMS: atom_id res chain seq x y z
N MET A 1 -5.52 -24.34 25.92
CA MET A 1 -4.98 -23.51 24.83
C MET A 1 -3.93 -24.35 24.12
N LYS A 2 -4.06 -24.60 22.80
CA LYS A 2 -3.06 -25.37 22.05
C LYS A 2 -1.86 -24.48 21.80
N ASN A 3 -0.74 -24.74 22.47
CA ASN A 3 0.54 -24.06 22.21
C ASN A 3 1.12 -24.62 20.90
N SER A 4 0.68 -24.07 19.76
CA SER A 4 1.33 -24.36 18.48
C SER A 4 2.77 -23.81 18.50
N PRO A 5 3.76 -24.60 18.08
CA PRO A 5 5.13 -24.12 18.00
C PRO A 5 5.21 -22.90 17.06
N PRO A 6 6.08 -21.92 17.35
CA PRO A 6 6.23 -20.74 16.50
C PRO A 6 6.65 -21.16 15.08
N LEU A 7 5.86 -20.74 14.09
CA LEU A 7 6.20 -20.95 12.68
C LEU A 7 7.46 -20.15 12.36
N GLN A 8 8.53 -20.85 11.97
CA GLN A 8 9.71 -20.19 11.44
C GLN A 8 9.46 -19.76 9.99
N MET A 9 9.58 -18.47 9.73
CA MET A 9 9.41 -17.88 8.41
C MET A 9 10.69 -17.10 8.05
N THR A 10 11.29 -17.46 6.92
CA THR A 10 12.46 -16.77 6.37
C THR A 10 12.02 -15.91 5.19
N VAL A 11 12.21 -14.60 5.29
CA VAL A 11 11.89 -13.65 4.20
C VAL A 11 13.17 -13.36 3.42
N GLN A 12 13.14 -13.63 2.11
CA GLN A 12 14.24 -13.29 1.21
C GLN A 12 13.89 -12.07 0.37
N PHE A 13 14.72 -11.03 0.47
CA PHE A 13 14.57 -9.84 -0.35
C PHE A 13 15.22 -10.03 -1.72
N PRO A 14 14.56 -9.58 -2.80
CA PRO A 14 15.13 -9.69 -4.14
C PRO A 14 16.38 -8.81 -4.26
N GLN A 15 17.47 -9.44 -4.70
CA GLN A 15 18.76 -8.76 -4.90
C GLN A 15 18.92 -8.22 -6.33
N THR A 16 18.23 -8.85 -7.30
CA THR A 16 18.30 -8.46 -8.71
C THR A 16 17.46 -7.21 -8.97
N ARG A 17 17.86 -6.42 -9.98
CA ARG A 17 17.09 -5.24 -10.41
C ARG A 17 15.65 -5.61 -10.79
N GLY A 18 15.48 -6.64 -11.64
CA GLY A 18 14.16 -7.11 -12.05
C GLY A 18 13.29 -7.56 -10.87
N GLY A 19 13.87 -8.24 -9.88
CA GLY A 19 13.12 -8.65 -8.69
C GLY A 19 12.72 -7.47 -7.80
N LYS A 20 13.54 -6.41 -7.73
CA LYS A 20 13.18 -5.17 -7.03
C LYS A 20 12.07 -4.41 -7.75
N GLU A 21 12.12 -4.36 -9.08
CA GLU A 21 11.07 -3.74 -9.91
C GLU A 21 9.74 -4.51 -9.78
N GLU A 22 9.77 -5.85 -9.83
CA GLU A 22 8.59 -6.69 -9.61
C GLU A 22 8.01 -6.50 -8.20
N LEU A 23 8.87 -6.48 -7.18
CA LEU A 23 8.45 -6.21 -5.80
C LEU A 23 7.79 -4.83 -5.68
N ALA A 24 8.37 -3.80 -6.29
CA ALA A 24 7.78 -2.46 -6.29
C ALA A 24 6.40 -2.43 -6.95
N GLN A 25 6.22 -3.16 -8.06
CA GLN A 25 4.92 -3.29 -8.72
C GLN A 25 3.88 -3.97 -7.82
N ARG A 26 4.24 -5.11 -7.21
CA ARG A 26 3.35 -5.84 -6.28
C ARG A 26 2.99 -5.00 -5.06
N ILE A 27 3.93 -4.22 -4.54
CA ILE A 27 3.67 -3.28 -3.43
C ILE A 27 2.70 -2.18 -3.88
N ALA A 28 2.84 -1.65 -5.08
CA ALA A 28 1.92 -0.64 -5.61
C ALA A 28 0.49 -1.19 -5.74
N GLU A 29 0.34 -2.43 -6.22
CA GLU A 29 -0.96 -3.11 -6.29
C GLU A 29 -1.57 -3.32 -4.91
N LEU A 30 -0.79 -3.86 -3.95
CA LEU A 30 -1.22 -4.02 -2.57
C LEU A 30 -1.65 -2.69 -1.94
N HIS A 31 -0.88 -1.62 -2.20
CA HIS A 31 -1.20 -0.28 -1.71
C HIS A 31 -2.55 0.20 -2.26
N ALA A 32 -2.81 0.00 -3.55
CA ALA A 32 -4.10 0.34 -4.16
C ALA A 32 -5.26 -0.44 -3.51
N ASP A 33 -5.06 -1.72 -3.21
CA ASP A 33 -6.06 -2.55 -2.52
C ASP A 33 -6.32 -2.07 -1.09
N CYS A 34 -5.26 -1.70 -0.34
CA CYS A 34 -5.38 -1.12 0.99
C CYS A 34 -6.16 0.20 0.98
N VAL A 35 -5.85 1.09 0.03
CA VAL A 35 -6.56 2.37 -0.13
C VAL A 35 -8.05 2.10 -0.44
N ARG A 36 -8.35 1.17 -1.35
CA ARG A 36 -9.73 0.79 -1.67
C ARG A 36 -10.46 0.23 -0.45
N ALA A 37 -9.82 -0.65 0.32
CA ALA A 37 -10.39 -1.21 1.55
C ALA A 37 -10.69 -0.11 2.57
N ALA A 38 -9.77 0.84 2.77
CA ALA A 38 -9.97 1.97 3.67
C ALA A 38 -11.13 2.88 3.20
N LEU A 39 -11.19 3.21 1.91
CA LEU A 39 -12.27 4.01 1.34
C LEU A 39 -13.64 3.33 1.48
N ASN A 40 -13.69 2.00 1.36
CA ASN A 40 -14.95 1.25 1.50
C ASN A 40 -15.50 1.30 2.92
N GLN A 41 -14.65 1.41 3.95
CA GLN A 41 -15.07 1.54 5.35
C GLN A 41 -15.65 2.92 5.70
N LEU A 42 -15.43 3.94 4.85
CA LEU A 42 -15.99 5.27 5.07
C LEU A 42 -17.48 5.32 4.75
N ASN A 43 -18.28 5.77 5.71
CA ASN A 43 -19.72 6.01 5.58
C ASN A 43 -20.01 7.34 4.88
N CYS A 44 -19.57 7.48 3.63
CA CYS A 44 -19.82 8.67 2.82
C CYS A 44 -20.23 8.33 1.38
N PRO A 45 -20.92 9.24 0.68
CA PRO A 45 -21.26 9.06 -0.73
C PRO A 45 -20.02 8.91 -1.62
N VAL A 46 -20.16 8.18 -2.73
CA VAL A 46 -19.08 7.91 -3.70
C VAL A 46 -18.41 9.19 -4.21
N LYS A 47 -19.17 10.30 -4.33
CA LYS A 47 -18.62 11.60 -4.74
C LYS A 47 -17.57 12.12 -3.74
N GLN A 48 -17.88 12.10 -2.45
CA GLN A 48 -16.96 12.54 -1.40
C GLN A 48 -15.72 11.63 -1.29
N LYS A 49 -15.89 10.31 -1.51
CA LYS A 49 -14.75 9.38 -1.57
C LYS A 49 -13.76 9.74 -2.68
N ARG A 50 -14.27 10.13 -3.86
CA ARG A 50 -13.44 10.57 -4.99
C ARG A 50 -12.74 11.89 -4.72
N GLU A 51 -13.46 12.86 -4.17
CA GLU A 51 -12.89 14.17 -3.78
C GLU A 51 -11.78 13.99 -2.74
N LEU A 52 -11.98 13.13 -1.74
CA LEU A 52 -10.96 12.80 -0.73
C LEU A 52 -9.72 12.15 -1.36
N LEU A 53 -9.90 11.15 -2.23
CA LEU A 53 -8.78 10.48 -2.89
C LEU A 53 -7.96 11.47 -3.73
N GLN A 54 -8.64 12.36 -4.47
CA GLN A 54 -7.99 13.39 -5.27
C GLN A 54 -7.21 14.37 -4.39
N ALA A 55 -7.80 14.84 -3.29
CA ALA A 55 -7.13 15.74 -2.34
C ALA A 55 -5.86 15.11 -1.73
N ILE A 56 -5.90 13.81 -1.41
CA ILE A 56 -4.72 13.08 -0.92
C ILE A 56 -3.63 13.05 -1.99
N ILE A 57 -3.97 12.70 -3.23
CA ILE A 57 -3.01 12.66 -4.35
C ILE A 57 -2.37 14.03 -4.56
N ASP A 58 -3.18 15.10 -4.57
CA ASP A 58 -2.69 16.45 -4.78
C ASP A 58 -1.79 16.91 -3.63
N THR A 59 -2.14 16.55 -2.39
CA THR A 59 -1.29 16.77 -1.22
C THR A 59 0.07 16.08 -1.39
N TYR A 60 0.08 14.80 -1.76
CA TYR A 60 1.34 14.07 -1.99
C TYR A 60 2.18 14.62 -3.13
N ARG A 61 1.56 15.10 -4.21
CA ARG A 61 2.27 15.74 -5.32
C ARG A 61 2.87 17.09 -4.96
N SER A 62 2.26 17.80 -4.01
CA SER A 62 2.75 19.08 -3.52
C SER A 62 3.90 18.96 -2.51
N LEU A 63 4.10 17.76 -1.94
CA LEU A 63 5.20 17.50 -1.03
C LEU A 63 6.53 17.43 -1.81
N PRO A 64 7.61 17.99 -1.25
CA PRO A 64 8.95 17.80 -1.83
C PRO A 64 9.30 16.32 -1.85
N ASP A 65 9.99 15.88 -2.91
CA ASP A 65 10.36 14.47 -3.10
C ASP A 65 11.15 13.98 -1.86
N PRO A 66 10.66 12.97 -1.13
CA PRO A 66 11.35 12.45 0.04
C PRO A 66 12.54 11.55 -0.32
N ARG A 67 12.82 11.34 -1.62
CA ARG A 67 14.00 10.61 -2.08
C ARG A 67 15.26 11.47 -1.88
N PRO A 68 16.30 10.97 -1.19
CA PRO A 68 17.57 11.67 -1.03
C PRO A 68 18.30 11.88 -2.37
#